data_AF-Q5L6P5-F1
#
_entry.id   AF-Q5L6P5-F1
#
_cell.length_a   1.000
_cell.length_b   1.000
_cell.length_c   1.000
_cell.angle_alpha   90.00
_cell.angle_beta   90.00
_cell.angle_gamma   90.00
#
_symmetry.space_group_name_H-M   'P 1'
#
loop_
_entity.id
_entity.type
_entity.pdbx_description
1 polymer ?
#
loop_
_entity_poly.entity_id
_entity_poly.type
_entity_poly.pdbx_seq_one_letter_code
_entity_poly.pdbx_strand_id
1 'polypeptide(L)'
;MTLYLGLNQETANRYHARFVPILEIVPFARSSPQLRYAQRYLEKTSHVLLTSPSSTSLFISRMRKKNSKKTLSTKHYLCLGEITARRLTKLLPKAHYSLATVETGEGVIPLIASLPKHARILYPHSALSRPVIKDFLQKEHRSFFAYAHYTIRERQFPLSVFKQCSRVILTSPSGVRAYAKLFPELPRRIHICQGPITLKEFKKMYNHPGELLQKDSLTES
;
A
#
# COMPACT_ATOMS: atom_id res chain seq x y z
N MET A 1 -13.81 22.39 2.42
CA MET A 1 -13.43 21.10 3.06
C MET A 1 -12.57 20.29 2.09
N THR A 2 -11.51 19.64 2.60
CA THR A 2 -10.67 18.71 1.82
C THR A 2 -11.10 17.26 2.06
N LEU A 3 -11.27 16.47 1.00
CA LEU A 3 -11.52 15.03 1.10
C LEU A 3 -10.27 14.24 0.72
N TYR A 4 -9.92 13.24 1.52
CA TYR A 4 -8.85 12.29 1.22
C TYR A 4 -9.44 10.94 0.81
N LEU A 5 -9.18 10.52 -0.44
CA LEU A 5 -9.79 9.33 -1.03
C LEU A 5 -8.92 8.07 -0.95
N GLY A 6 -7.72 8.18 -0.37
CA GLY A 6 -6.81 7.06 -0.18
C GLY A 6 -7.23 6.11 0.95
N LEU A 7 -6.42 5.06 1.17
CA LEU A 7 -6.70 4.00 2.14
C LEU A 7 -6.08 4.23 3.54
N ASN A 8 -5.40 5.35 3.76
CA ASN A 8 -4.68 5.63 5.00
C ASN A 8 -5.27 6.82 5.78
N GLN A 9 -6.02 6.52 6.85
CA GLN A 9 -6.58 7.52 7.76
C GLN A 9 -5.50 8.42 8.40
N GLU A 10 -4.33 7.87 8.76
CA GLU A 10 -3.26 8.67 9.37
C GLU A 10 -2.72 9.73 8.40
N THR A 11 -2.67 9.39 7.11
CA THR A 11 -2.30 10.34 6.07
C THR A 11 -3.39 11.39 5.87
N ALA A 12 -4.67 11.01 5.90
CA ALA A 12 -5.77 11.97 5.85
C ALA A 12 -5.70 12.99 7.00
N ASN A 13 -5.42 12.51 8.22
CA ASN A 13 -5.29 13.35 9.40
C ASN A 13 -4.13 14.36 9.27
N ARG A 14 -2.98 13.94 8.72
CA ARG A 14 -1.84 14.86 8.47
C ARG A 14 -2.18 15.98 7.49
N TYR A 15 -3.12 15.74 6.59
CA TYR A 15 -3.58 16.71 5.61
C TYR A 15 -4.82 17.48 6.04
N HIS A 16 -5.23 17.34 7.31
CA HIS A 16 -6.47 17.91 7.86
C HIS A 16 -7.69 17.63 6.94
N ALA A 17 -7.68 16.46 6.30
CA ALA A 17 -8.65 16.08 5.30
C ALA A 17 -9.63 15.05 5.87
N ARG A 18 -10.90 15.16 5.50
CA ARG A 18 -11.92 14.17 5.84
C ARG A 18 -11.61 12.86 5.10
N PHE A 19 -11.44 11.78 5.84
CA PHE A 19 -11.17 10.46 5.29
C PHE A 19 -12.42 9.86 4.64
N VAL A 20 -12.38 9.71 3.32
CA VAL A 20 -13.47 9.14 2.50
C VAL A 20 -12.85 8.15 1.52
N PRO A 21 -12.36 6.99 1.98
CA PRO A 21 -11.62 6.07 1.12
C PRO A 21 -12.53 5.58 0.01
N ILE A 22 -12.18 5.88 -1.25
CA ILE A 22 -13.01 5.51 -2.42
C ILE A 22 -12.87 4.03 -2.80
N LEU A 23 -11.84 3.40 -2.24
CA LEU A 23 -11.59 1.97 -2.37
C LEU A 23 -11.69 1.32 -0.99
N GLU A 24 -11.88 0.01 -0.99
CA GLU A 24 -11.77 -0.83 0.20
C GLU A 24 -10.81 -1.99 -0.04
N ILE A 25 -10.17 -2.42 1.04
CA ILE A 25 -9.35 -3.62 1.06
C ILE A 25 -10.30 -4.80 1.25
N VAL A 26 -10.25 -5.75 0.31
CA VAL A 26 -11.01 -7.00 0.35
C VAL A 26 -10.02 -8.14 0.60
N PRO A 27 -9.88 -8.60 1.86
CA PRO A 27 -8.98 -9.69 2.19
C PRO A 27 -9.49 -11.00 1.57
N PHE A 28 -8.58 -11.83 1.05
CA PHE A 28 -8.96 -13.17 0.59
C PHE A 28 -9.41 -14.07 1.74
N ALA A 29 -10.21 -15.10 1.45
CA ALA A 29 -10.71 -16.01 2.47
C ALA A 29 -9.58 -16.60 3.33
N ARG A 30 -9.85 -16.84 4.62
CA ARG A 30 -8.84 -17.46 5.50
C ARG A 30 -8.50 -18.90 5.11
N SER A 31 -9.42 -19.57 4.42
CA SER A 31 -9.25 -20.91 3.85
C SER A 31 -8.42 -20.92 2.58
N SER A 32 -8.10 -19.76 1.98
CA SER A 32 -7.34 -19.69 0.72
C SER A 32 -6.02 -20.46 0.84
N PRO A 33 -5.71 -21.40 -0.10
CA PRO A 33 -4.52 -22.23 -0.04
C PRO A 33 -3.22 -21.45 0.15
N GLN A 34 -3.06 -20.33 -0.55
CA GLN A 34 -1.87 -19.47 -0.44
C GLN A 34 -1.59 -18.98 0.99
N LEU A 35 -2.62 -18.77 1.82
CA LEU A 35 -2.42 -18.33 3.20
C LEU A 35 -1.87 -19.47 4.06
N ARG A 36 -2.32 -20.71 3.83
CA ARG A 36 -1.77 -21.91 4.49
C ARG A 36 -0.31 -22.12 4.10
N TYR A 37 0.03 -21.97 2.82
CA TYR A 37 1.41 -22.03 2.35
C TYR A 37 2.27 -20.92 2.95
N ALA A 38 1.76 -19.68 3.00
CA ALA A 38 2.46 -18.55 3.61
C ALA A 38 2.80 -18.82 5.09
N GLN A 39 1.87 -19.42 5.84
CA GLN A 39 2.08 -19.77 7.25
C GLN A 39 3.21 -20.79 7.42
N ARG A 40 3.22 -21.86 6.61
CA ARG A 40 4.31 -22.86 6.63
C ARG A 40 5.64 -22.27 6.18
N TYR A 41 5.61 -21.39 5.17
CA TYR A 41 6.81 -20.75 4.66
C TYR A 41 7.41 -19.77 5.68
N LEU A 42 6.58 -19.11 6.50
CA LEU A 42 7.00 -18.15 7.53
C LEU A 42 7.98 -18.74 8.54
N GLU A 43 7.82 -20.02 8.92
CA GLU A 43 8.72 -20.68 9.88
C GLU A 43 10.18 -20.60 9.41
N LYS A 44 10.41 -20.94 8.15
CA LYS A 44 11.73 -20.95 7.48
C LYS A 44 12.13 -19.59 6.92
N THR A 45 11.23 -18.60 6.95
CA THR A 45 11.49 -17.27 6.40
C THR A 45 12.54 -16.55 7.25
N SER A 46 13.53 -15.93 6.62
CA SER A 46 14.41 -14.97 7.30
C SER A 46 13.94 -13.53 7.10
N HIS A 47 13.37 -13.22 5.93
CA HIS A 47 12.97 -11.86 5.57
C HIS A 47 11.52 -11.76 5.12
N VAL A 48 10.79 -10.73 5.58
CA VAL A 48 9.44 -10.42 5.10
C VAL A 48 9.45 -9.10 4.35
N LEU A 49 9.02 -9.11 3.10
CA LEU A 49 8.92 -7.92 2.27
C LEU A 49 7.54 -7.26 2.40
N LEU A 50 7.51 -6.01 2.86
CA LEU A 50 6.31 -5.23 3.09
C LEU A 50 6.30 -3.99 2.19
N THR A 51 5.36 -3.95 1.25
CA THR A 51 5.27 -2.88 0.23
C THR A 51 4.14 -1.88 0.47
N SER A 52 3.29 -2.10 1.49
CA SER A 52 2.24 -1.16 1.85
C SER A 52 1.80 -1.28 3.31
N PRO A 53 1.28 -0.20 3.93
CA PRO A 53 0.71 -0.23 5.27
C PRO A 53 -0.50 -1.18 5.38
N SER A 54 -1.31 -1.24 4.32
CA SER A 54 -2.47 -2.12 4.19
C SER A 54 -2.08 -3.59 4.24
N SER A 55 -1.11 -3.99 3.40
CA SER A 55 -0.58 -5.35 3.41
C SER A 55 0.04 -5.69 4.75
N THR A 56 0.82 -4.77 5.34
CA THR A 56 1.46 -4.95 6.65
C THR A 56 0.43 -5.26 7.73
N SER A 57 -0.62 -4.44 7.83
CA SER A 57 -1.67 -4.60 8.85
C SER A 57 -2.37 -5.96 8.72
N LEU A 58 -2.73 -6.33 7.49
CA LEU A 58 -3.41 -7.58 7.21
C LEU A 58 -2.52 -8.80 7.43
N PHE A 59 -1.26 -8.74 6.98
CA PHE A 59 -0.28 -9.80 7.13
C PHE A 59 -0.02 -10.09 8.61
N ILE A 60 0.35 -9.07 9.38
CA ILE A 60 0.66 -9.23 10.80
C ILE A 60 -0.57 -9.72 11.58
N SER A 61 -1.75 -9.15 11.32
CA SER A 61 -3.01 -9.59 11.95
C SER A 61 -3.28 -11.08 11.68
N ARG A 62 -3.03 -11.57 10.46
CA ARG A 62 -3.23 -12.98 10.10
C ARG A 62 -2.19 -13.90 10.71
N MET A 63 -0.92 -13.52 10.67
CA MET A 63 0.15 -14.39 11.16
C MET A 63 0.14 -14.52 12.68
N ARG A 64 -0.23 -13.46 13.41
CA ARG A 64 -0.35 -13.48 14.88
C ARG A 64 -1.39 -14.48 15.40
N LYS A 65 -2.37 -14.90 14.60
CA LYS A 65 -3.40 -15.86 15.04
C LYS A 65 -2.87 -17.28 15.22
N LYS A 66 -1.78 -17.63 14.53
CA LYS A 66 -1.21 -18.99 14.54
C LYS A 66 0.27 -19.03 14.89
N ASN A 67 0.92 -17.88 15.03
CA ASN A 67 2.34 -17.78 15.34
C ASN A 67 2.53 -16.93 16.58
N SER A 68 3.53 -17.29 17.38
CA SER A 68 3.91 -16.49 18.53
C SER A 68 4.42 -15.11 18.10
N LYS A 69 4.26 -14.10 18.96
CA LYS A 69 4.85 -12.78 18.74
C LYS A 69 6.38 -12.87 18.58
N LYS A 70 7.01 -13.82 19.29
CA LYS A 70 8.45 -14.12 19.19
C LYS A 70 8.85 -14.57 17.78
N THR A 71 8.09 -15.47 17.17
CA THR A 71 8.33 -15.94 15.79
C THR A 71 8.30 -14.80 14.78
N LEU A 72 7.42 -13.82 14.99
CA LEU A 72 7.33 -12.66 14.10
C LEU A 72 8.43 -11.64 14.35
N SER A 73 8.86 -11.45 15.60
CA SER A 73 9.92 -10.49 15.92
C SER A 73 11.32 -10.95 15.50
N THR A 74 11.55 -12.26 15.34
CA THR A 74 12.84 -12.78 14.85
C THR A 74 13.03 -12.62 13.34
N LYS A 75 12.01 -12.17 12.61
CA LYS A 75 12.12 -11.91 11.17
C LYS A 75 12.68 -10.51 10.93
N HIS A 76 13.46 -10.36 9.86
CA HIS A 76 13.86 -9.05 9.36
C HIS A 76 12.83 -8.56 8.34
N TYR A 77 12.33 -7.34 8.49
CA TYR A 77 11.32 -6.79 7.59
C TYR A 77 11.95 -5.80 6.59
N LEU A 78 11.71 -6.02 5.31
CA LEU A 78 12.11 -5.09 4.25
C LEU A 78 10.91 -4.20 3.96
N CYS A 79 10.98 -2.93 4.36
CA CYS A 79 9.88 -1.99 4.21
C CYS A 79 10.14 -1.07 3.02
N LEU A 80 9.17 -0.99 2.09
CA LEU A 80 9.27 -0.12 0.92
C LEU A 80 9.34 1.37 1.29
N GLY A 81 8.79 1.78 2.42
CA GLY A 81 8.78 3.19 2.81
C GLY A 81 8.44 3.41 4.28
N GLU A 82 8.61 4.64 4.73
CA GLU A 82 8.49 5.03 6.14
C GLU A 82 7.10 4.76 6.69
N ILE A 83 6.05 5.02 5.92
CA ILE A 83 4.67 4.80 6.38
C ILE A 83 4.43 3.30 6.63
N THR A 84 5.02 2.44 5.79
CA THR A 84 4.96 0.98 5.95
C THR A 84 5.72 0.55 7.21
N ALA A 85 6.93 1.08 7.44
CA ALA A 85 7.72 0.80 8.63
C ALA A 85 7.05 1.30 9.93
N ARG A 86 6.50 2.52 9.93
CA ARG A 86 5.71 3.05 11.06
C ARG A 86 4.51 2.16 11.37
N ARG A 87 3.86 1.59 10.35
CA ARG A 87 2.77 0.63 10.55
C ARG A 87 3.28 -0.69 11.13
N LEU A 88 4.44 -1.19 10.68
CA LEU A 88 5.08 -2.36 11.26
C LEU A 88 5.40 -2.15 12.75
N THR A 89 6.06 -1.05 13.11
CA THR A 89 6.49 -0.79 14.50
C THR A 89 5.30 -0.61 15.44
N LYS A 90 4.20 -0.01 14.98
CA LYS A 90 2.93 0.02 15.76
C LYS A 90 2.40 -1.38 16.09
N LEU A 91 2.55 -2.35 15.17
CA LEU A 91 2.01 -3.70 15.34
C LEU A 91 3.01 -4.66 16.02
N LEU A 92 4.31 -4.43 15.79
CA LEU A 92 5.44 -5.18 16.30
C LEU A 92 6.58 -4.21 16.68
N PRO A 93 6.54 -3.59 17.88
CA PRO A 93 7.50 -2.56 18.28
C PRO A 93 8.97 -3.00 18.31
N LYS A 94 9.23 -4.31 18.47
CA LYS A 94 10.57 -4.90 18.54
C LYS A 94 11.02 -5.55 17.22
N ALA A 95 10.34 -5.29 16.11
CA ALA A 95 10.70 -5.87 14.82
C ALA A 95 11.94 -5.17 14.23
N HIS A 96 12.90 -5.95 13.73
CA HIS A 96 14.02 -5.43 12.94
C HIS A 96 13.55 -5.12 11.52
N TYR A 97 13.92 -3.97 10.97
CA TYR A 97 13.55 -3.63 9.60
C TYR A 97 14.61 -2.78 8.89
N SER A 98 14.58 -2.82 7.56
CA SER A 98 15.33 -1.92 6.67
C SER A 98 14.36 -1.17 5.76
N LEU A 99 14.71 0.06 5.40
CA LEU A 99 13.94 0.91 4.49
C LEU A 99 14.57 0.90 3.09
N ALA A 100 13.72 0.82 2.07
CA ALA A 100 14.16 1.08 0.70
C ALA A 100 14.63 2.53 0.58
N THR A 101 15.66 2.76 -0.24
CA THR A 101 16.20 4.10 -0.49
C THR A 101 15.21 4.98 -1.24
N VAL A 102 14.39 4.37 -2.10
CA VAL A 102 13.33 5.02 -2.87
C VAL A 102 12.02 4.29 -2.58
N GLU A 103 10.95 5.02 -2.27
CA GLU A 103 9.63 4.44 -1.95
C GLU A 103 8.87 3.96 -3.19
N THR A 104 9.53 3.12 -4.00
CA THR A 104 8.98 2.48 -5.21
C THR A 104 9.20 0.97 -5.16
N GLY A 105 8.51 0.24 -6.06
CA GLY A 105 8.72 -1.21 -6.18
C GLY A 105 10.15 -1.56 -6.59
N GLU A 106 10.78 -0.70 -7.39
CA GLU A 106 12.18 -0.79 -7.82
C GLU A 106 13.15 -0.45 -6.68
N GLY A 107 12.82 0.53 -5.84
CA GLY A 107 13.70 0.98 -4.75
C GLY A 107 13.99 -0.08 -3.69
N VAL A 108 13.20 -1.16 -3.62
CA VAL A 108 13.48 -2.29 -2.72
C VAL A 108 14.46 -3.31 -3.30
N ILE A 109 14.74 -3.26 -4.62
CA ILE A 109 15.63 -4.21 -5.28
C ILE A 109 17.03 -4.22 -4.67
N PRO A 110 17.70 -3.08 -4.42
CA PRO A 110 19.01 -3.06 -3.78
C PRO A 110 19.02 -3.75 -2.40
N LEU A 111 17.97 -3.57 -1.60
CA LEU A 111 17.84 -4.25 -0.30
C LEU A 111 17.74 -5.77 -0.44
N ILE A 112 17.02 -6.25 -1.47
CA ILE A 112 16.92 -7.69 -1.73
C ILE A 112 18.25 -8.21 -2.27
N ALA A 113 18.92 -7.44 -3.12
CA ALA A 113 20.20 -7.80 -3.73
C ALA A 113 21.30 -8.01 -2.67
N SER A 114 21.33 -7.15 -1.64
CA SER A 114 22.30 -7.23 -0.55
C SER A 114 22.08 -8.39 0.42
N LEU A 115 20.96 -9.11 0.33
CA LEU A 115 20.73 -10.25 1.22
C LEU A 115 21.61 -11.44 0.86
N PRO A 116 21.98 -12.29 1.84
CA PRO A 116 22.61 -13.57 1.58
C PRO A 116 21.80 -14.41 0.59
N LYS A 117 22.46 -15.19 -0.28
CA LYS A 117 21.77 -16.03 -1.28
C LYS A 117 20.83 -17.07 -0.67
N HIS A 118 21.12 -17.54 0.55
CA HIS A 118 20.27 -18.46 1.31
C HIS A 118 19.09 -17.78 2.01
N ALA A 119 18.94 -16.45 1.91
CA ALA A 119 17.81 -15.74 2.50
C ALA A 119 16.49 -16.23 1.89
N ARG A 120 15.50 -16.48 2.76
CA ARG A 120 14.15 -16.92 2.38
C ARG A 120 13.19 -15.77 2.58
N ILE A 121 12.57 -15.33 1.50
CA ILE A 121 11.78 -14.09 1.44
C ILE A 121 10.30 -14.42 1.35
N LEU A 122 9.51 -13.97 2.33
CA LEU A 122 8.06 -14.01 2.26
C LEU A 122 7.53 -12.65 1.80
N TYR A 123 6.79 -12.64 0.70
CA TYR A 123 6.28 -11.40 0.11
C TYR A 123 4.75 -11.41 0.02
N PRO A 124 4.04 -10.98 1.09
CA PRO A 124 2.61 -10.68 1.01
C PRO A 124 2.36 -9.40 0.21
N HIS A 125 1.40 -9.42 -0.72
CA HIS A 125 1.07 -8.25 -1.52
C HIS A 125 -0.40 -8.19 -1.96
N SER A 126 -0.81 -7.07 -2.57
CA SER A 126 -2.13 -6.98 -3.22
C SER A 126 -2.18 -7.80 -4.49
N ALA A 127 -3.36 -8.27 -4.90
CA ALA A 127 -3.57 -8.88 -6.21
C ALA A 127 -3.17 -7.97 -7.39
N LEU A 128 -3.20 -6.65 -7.20
CA LEU A 128 -2.84 -5.64 -8.21
C LEU A 128 -1.38 -5.17 -8.10
N SER A 129 -0.52 -5.89 -7.38
CA SER A 129 0.89 -5.49 -7.25
C SER A 129 1.60 -5.59 -8.59
N ARG A 130 2.46 -4.60 -8.91
CA ARG A 130 3.35 -4.66 -10.08
C ARG A 130 4.28 -5.88 -9.98
N PRO A 131 4.60 -6.54 -11.09
CA PRO A 131 5.37 -7.79 -11.07
C PRO A 131 6.87 -7.58 -10.81
N VAL A 132 7.38 -6.34 -10.94
CA VAL A 132 8.81 -5.97 -10.84
C VAL A 132 9.59 -6.66 -9.71
N ILE A 133 9.03 -6.75 -8.51
CA ILE A 133 9.68 -7.41 -7.36
C ILE A 133 9.74 -8.93 -7.57
N LYS A 134 8.63 -9.53 -8.02
CA LYS A 134 8.54 -10.97 -8.28
C LYS A 134 9.48 -11.36 -9.42
N ASP A 135 9.48 -10.58 -10.50
CA ASP A 135 10.34 -10.82 -11.67
C ASP A 135 11.82 -10.75 -11.27
N PHE A 136 12.20 -9.78 -10.45
CA PHE A 136 13.55 -9.69 -9.90
C PHE A 136 13.92 -10.91 -9.05
N LEU A 137 13.05 -11.31 -8.12
CA LEU A 137 13.29 -12.48 -7.26
C LEU A 137 13.46 -13.77 -8.08
N GLN A 138 12.70 -13.91 -9.17
CA GLN A 138 12.81 -15.04 -10.11
C GLN A 138 14.12 -14.98 -10.90
N LYS A 139 14.44 -13.83 -11.49
CA LYS A 139 15.67 -13.60 -12.26
C LYS A 139 16.92 -13.89 -11.44
N GLU A 140 16.92 -13.51 -10.17
CA GLU A 140 18.05 -13.68 -9.25
C GLU A 140 18.08 -15.05 -8.55
N HIS A 141 17.18 -15.97 -8.93
CA HIS A 141 17.03 -17.30 -8.34
C HIS A 141 16.96 -17.27 -6.80
N ARG A 142 16.26 -16.27 -6.23
CA ARG A 142 16.11 -16.14 -4.78
C ARG A 142 15.14 -17.20 -4.25
N SER A 143 15.32 -17.61 -2.99
CA SER A 143 14.31 -18.41 -2.31
C SER A 143 13.19 -17.49 -1.81
N PHE A 144 11.99 -17.60 -2.40
CA PHE A 144 10.87 -16.76 -1.99
C PHE A 144 9.51 -17.45 -2.07
N PHE A 145 8.54 -16.88 -1.36
CA PHE A 145 7.11 -17.14 -1.56
C PHE A 145 6.38 -15.79 -1.64
N ALA A 146 5.98 -15.42 -2.86
CA ALA A 146 5.16 -14.23 -3.10
C ALA A 146 3.69 -14.64 -3.24
N TYR A 147 2.80 -13.95 -2.54
CA TYR A 147 1.38 -14.26 -2.60
C TYR A 147 0.49 -13.03 -2.44
N ALA A 148 -0.52 -12.94 -3.29
CA ALA A 148 -1.60 -12.00 -3.11
C ALA A 148 -2.45 -12.43 -1.89
N HIS A 149 -2.76 -11.50 -1.00
CA HIS A 149 -3.56 -11.83 0.20
C HIS A 149 -4.77 -10.90 0.41
N TYR A 150 -4.91 -9.89 -0.43
CA TYR A 150 -6.10 -9.08 -0.59
C TYR A 150 -6.18 -8.57 -2.03
N THR A 151 -7.37 -8.13 -2.42
CA THR A 151 -7.58 -7.24 -3.56
C THR A 151 -8.24 -5.96 -3.06
N ILE A 152 -8.43 -4.99 -3.96
CA ILE A 152 -9.19 -3.79 -3.67
C ILE A 152 -10.50 -3.80 -4.46
N ARG A 153 -11.54 -3.21 -3.89
CA ARG A 153 -12.83 -2.99 -4.55
C ARG A 153 -13.22 -1.53 -4.43
N GLU A 154 -13.98 -1.04 -5.40
CA GLU A 154 -14.56 0.30 -5.38
C GLU A 154 -15.69 0.35 -4.35
N ARG A 155 -15.73 1.43 -3.58
CA ARG A 155 -16.84 1.69 -2.66
C ARG A 155 -17.88 2.54 -3.37
N GLN A 156 -19.14 2.21 -3.15
CA GLN A 156 -20.27 3.03 -3.56
C GLN A 156 -20.46 4.16 -2.54
N PHE A 157 -20.61 5.39 -3.03
CA PHE A 157 -20.87 6.56 -2.19
C PHE A 157 -22.02 7.36 -2.77
N PRO A 158 -22.95 7.87 -1.94
CA PRO A 158 -23.90 8.86 -2.40
C PRO A 158 -23.15 10.17 -2.70
N LEU A 159 -23.53 10.87 -3.77
CA LEU A 159 -22.91 12.13 -4.19
C LEU A 159 -22.99 13.21 -3.10
N SER A 160 -23.95 13.11 -2.16
CA SER A 160 -24.07 14.00 -1.00
C SER A 160 -22.81 14.09 -0.15
N VAL A 161 -21.99 13.03 -0.09
CA VAL A 161 -20.70 13.01 0.63
C VAL A 161 -19.73 14.07 0.08
N PHE A 162 -19.89 14.44 -1.20
CA PHE A 162 -19.00 15.35 -1.91
C PHE A 162 -19.56 16.78 -2.05
N LYS A 163 -20.80 17.06 -1.60
CA LYS A 163 -21.48 18.36 -1.85
C LYS A 163 -20.71 19.60 -1.39
N GLN A 164 -20.00 19.53 -0.25
CA GLN A 164 -19.26 20.65 0.35
C GLN A 164 -17.74 20.54 0.17
N CYS A 165 -17.30 19.72 -0.80
CA CYS A 165 -15.90 19.46 -1.05
C CYS A 165 -15.30 20.49 -2.01
N SER A 166 -14.31 21.26 -1.55
CA SER A 166 -13.55 22.19 -2.39
C SER A 166 -12.25 21.57 -2.92
N ARG A 167 -11.67 20.59 -2.20
CA ARG A 167 -10.40 19.94 -2.55
C ARG A 167 -10.51 18.41 -2.42
N VAL A 168 -9.99 17.65 -3.38
CA VAL A 168 -9.92 16.19 -3.34
C VAL A 168 -8.49 15.72 -3.47
N ILE A 169 -8.05 14.85 -2.56
CA ILE A 169 -6.75 14.19 -2.60
C ILE A 169 -6.92 12.76 -3.13
N LEU A 170 -6.32 12.50 -4.29
CA LEU A 170 -6.27 11.21 -4.97
C LEU A 170 -4.88 10.58 -4.78
N THR A 171 -4.83 9.32 -4.36
CA THR A 171 -3.58 8.72 -3.88
C THR A 171 -3.02 7.60 -4.75
N SER A 172 -3.83 7.08 -5.68
CA SER A 172 -3.42 6.00 -6.58
C SER A 172 -4.19 6.03 -7.89
N PRO A 173 -3.65 5.45 -8.99
CA PRO A 173 -4.37 5.31 -10.25
C PRO A 173 -5.72 4.59 -10.12
N SER A 174 -5.80 3.55 -9.28
CA SER A 174 -7.06 2.86 -9.01
C SER A 174 -8.10 3.78 -8.35
N GLY A 175 -7.66 4.70 -7.47
CA GLY A 175 -8.53 5.68 -6.85
C GLY A 175 -9.06 6.71 -7.85
N VAL A 176 -8.22 7.11 -8.82
CA VAL A 176 -8.63 7.99 -9.93
C VAL A 176 -9.71 7.34 -10.77
N ARG A 177 -9.53 6.07 -11.18
CA ARG A 177 -10.53 5.35 -11.97
C ARG A 177 -11.85 5.17 -11.24
N ALA A 178 -11.79 4.84 -9.94
CA ALA A 178 -13.00 4.77 -9.11
C ALA A 178 -13.70 6.13 -9.00
N TYR A 179 -12.92 7.22 -8.88
CA TYR A 179 -13.43 8.58 -8.82
C TYR A 179 -14.11 8.99 -10.13
N ALA A 180 -13.55 8.65 -11.28
CA ALA A 180 -14.14 8.89 -12.60
C ALA A 180 -15.44 8.13 -12.85
N LYS A 181 -15.66 6.99 -12.20
CA LYS A 181 -16.96 6.30 -12.24
C LYS A 181 -18.03 7.03 -11.43
N LEU A 182 -17.65 7.65 -10.31
CA LEU A 182 -18.57 8.47 -9.50
C LEU A 182 -18.86 9.82 -10.15
N PHE A 183 -17.88 10.38 -10.85
CA PHE A 183 -17.95 11.66 -11.54
C PHE A 183 -17.48 11.52 -12.98
N PRO A 184 -18.34 11.05 -13.91
CA PRO A 184 -17.98 10.93 -15.32
C PRO A 184 -17.51 12.26 -15.92
N GLU A 185 -18.13 13.35 -15.49
CA GLU A 185 -17.69 14.72 -15.78
C GLU A 185 -16.86 15.28 -14.62
N LEU A 186 -15.78 15.99 -14.94
CA LEU A 186 -14.91 16.55 -13.91
C LEU A 186 -15.64 17.67 -13.15
N PRO A 187 -15.90 17.49 -11.85
CA PRO A 187 -16.58 18.50 -11.06
C PRO A 187 -15.66 19.68 -10.77
N ARG A 188 -16.21 20.90 -10.69
CA ARG A 188 -15.46 22.13 -10.36
C ARG A 188 -14.98 22.11 -8.91
N ARG A 189 -13.78 21.55 -8.69
CA ARG A 189 -13.06 21.50 -7.41
C ARG A 189 -11.57 21.34 -7.71
N ILE A 190 -10.72 21.57 -6.71
CA ILE A 190 -9.28 21.35 -6.84
C ILE A 190 -8.98 19.85 -6.66
N HIS A 191 -8.23 19.25 -7.58
CA HIS A 191 -7.83 17.84 -7.53
C HIS A 191 -6.33 17.70 -7.37
N ILE A 192 -5.93 17.16 -6.21
CA ILE A 192 -4.55 17.01 -5.80
C ILE A 192 -4.19 15.54 -5.88
N CYS A 193 -3.17 15.19 -6.67
CA CYS A 193 -2.66 13.84 -6.84
C CYS A 193 -1.41 13.64 -5.98
N GLN A 194 -1.39 12.59 -5.16
CA GLN A 194 -0.29 12.31 -4.23
C GLN A 194 1.06 12.06 -4.93
N GLY A 195 1.06 11.68 -6.21
CA GLY A 195 2.31 11.43 -6.93
C GLY A 195 2.13 11.39 -8.46
N PRO A 196 3.25 11.36 -9.20
CA PRO A 196 3.26 11.54 -10.66
C PRO A 196 2.50 10.45 -11.42
N ILE A 197 2.53 9.20 -10.94
CA ILE A 197 1.78 8.10 -11.55
C ILE A 197 0.26 8.31 -11.38
N THR A 198 -0.17 8.78 -10.20
CA THR A 198 -1.57 9.13 -9.94
C THR A 198 -2.01 10.32 -10.79
N LEU A 199 -1.16 11.34 -10.92
CA LEU A 199 -1.43 12.50 -11.76
C LEU A 199 -1.54 12.12 -13.24
N LYS A 200 -0.66 11.24 -13.73
CA LYS A 200 -0.72 10.72 -15.11
C LYS A 200 -2.05 10.03 -15.39
N GLU A 201 -2.54 9.22 -14.45
CA GLU A 201 -3.85 8.60 -14.59
C GLU A 201 -4.98 9.65 -14.58
N PHE A 202 -4.90 10.66 -13.71
CA PHE A 202 -5.90 11.73 -13.65
C PHE A 202 -5.99 12.52 -14.96
N LYS A 203 -4.84 12.93 -15.50
CA LYS A 203 -4.74 13.60 -16.82
C LYS A 203 -5.35 12.75 -17.92
N LYS A 204 -5.09 11.44 -17.91
CA LYS A 204 -5.66 10.50 -18.88
C LYS A 204 -7.19 10.43 -18.79
N MET A 205 -7.76 10.40 -17.58
CA MET A 205 -9.20 10.23 -17.38
C MET A 205 -10.01 11.49 -17.69
N TYR A 206 -9.47 12.68 -17.40
CA TYR A 206 -10.22 13.94 -17.46
C TYR A 206 -9.68 14.98 -18.43
N ASN A 207 -8.56 14.69 -19.12
CA ASN A 207 -7.84 15.66 -19.94
C ASN A 207 -7.57 17.00 -19.22
N HIS A 208 -7.30 16.93 -17.91
CA HIS A 208 -7.13 18.10 -17.04
C HIS A 208 -5.75 18.05 -16.37
N PRO A 209 -5.02 19.17 -16.27
CA PRO A 209 -3.65 19.17 -15.74
C PRO A 209 -3.56 18.64 -14.32
N GLY A 210 -4.53 18.98 -13.46
CA GLY A 210 -4.54 18.59 -12.05
C GLY A 210 -3.33 19.16 -11.28
N GLU A 211 -3.26 18.88 -9.98
CA GLU A 211 -2.16 19.35 -9.14
C GLU A 211 -1.39 18.17 -8.53
N LEU A 212 -0.08 18.30 -8.39
CA LEU A 212 0.69 17.39 -7.54
C LEU A 212 0.64 17.88 -6.10
N LEU A 213 0.48 16.93 -5.18
CA LEU A 213 0.62 17.21 -3.77
C LEU A 213 2.06 17.64 -3.48
N GLN A 214 2.26 18.90 -3.12
CA GLN A 214 3.56 19.35 -2.62
C GLN A 214 3.67 18.94 -1.15
N LYS A 215 4.90 18.65 -0.69
CA LYS A 215 5.12 18.15 0.67
C LYS A 215 4.66 19.12 1.76
N ASP A 216 4.60 20.41 1.45
CA ASP A 216 4.35 21.49 2.41
C ASP A 216 3.03 22.25 2.17
N SER A 217 2.23 21.90 1.16
CA SER A 217 1.14 22.75 0.66
C SER A 217 -0.24 22.53 1.31
N LEU A 218 -0.33 21.78 2.42
CA LEU A 218 -1.60 21.55 3.12
C LEU A 218 -1.59 22.00 4.59
N THR A 219 -0.52 22.66 5.06
CA THR A 219 -0.42 23.24 6.40
C THR A 219 -0.96 24.66 6.52
N GLU A 220 -1.38 25.28 5.40
CA GLU A 220 -1.97 26.62 5.41
C GLU A 220 -3.38 26.57 4.81
N SER A 221 -4.39 26.44 5.68
CA SER A 221 -5.74 27.03 5.54
C SER A 221 -6.56 26.78 6.80
#